data_AF-I6LBB5-F1
#
_entry.id   AF-I6LBB5-F1
#
_cell.length_a   1.000
_cell.length_b   1.000
_cell.length_c   1.000
_cell.angle_alpha   90.00
_cell.angle_beta   90.00
_cell.angle_gamma   90.00
#
_symmetry.space_group_name_H-M   'P 1'
#
loop_
_entity.id
_entity.type
_entity.pdbx_description
1 polymer ?
#
loop_
_entity_poly.entity_id
_entity_poly.type
_entity_poly.pdbx_seq_one_letter_code
_entity_poly.pdbx_strand_id
1 'polypeptide(L)' 'ILFINPGTAIHPDMFPINLMLKASALTALFLWTRASYPRFRYDQLMHLLWKNFLPITLAVFMWHASFPTTLSGLPPQ' A
#
# COMPACT_ATOMS: atom_id res chain seq x y z
N ILE A 1 3.34 11.53 6.01
CA ILE A 1 2.73 10.42 5.23
C ILE A 1 1.45 10.87 4.49
N LEU A 2 1.03 12.15 4.45
CA LEU A 2 1.50 13.23 3.56
C LEU A 2 2.20 12.83 2.24
N PHE A 3 1.95 11.64 1.69
CA PHE A 3 2.52 11.24 0.41
C PHE A 3 1.52 11.50 -0.72
N ILE A 4 1.76 12.64 -1.39
CA ILE A 4 1.32 13.01 -2.73
C ILE A 4 -0.07 13.67 -2.80
N ASN A 5 -0.24 14.76 -2.06
CA ASN A 5 -0.96 15.89 -2.62
C ASN A 5 0.03 16.64 -3.51
N PRO A 6 -0.15 16.74 -4.84
CA PRO A 6 0.55 17.77 -5.58
C PRO A 6 -0.03 19.07 -5.01
N GLY A 7 0.75 19.78 -4.19
CA GLY A 7 0.29 20.98 -3.51
C GLY A 7 -0.54 21.82 -4.48
N THR A 8 -1.76 22.15 -4.08
CA THR A 8 -2.73 22.93 -4.85
C THR A 8 -2.27 24.38 -4.99
N ALA A 9 -1.11 24.60 -5.60
CA ALA A 9 -0.51 25.91 -5.76
C ALA A 9 -0.45 26.36 -7.22
N ILE A 10 -0.62 25.45 -8.20
CA ILE A 10 -0.38 25.81 -9.61
C ILE A 10 -1.53 25.40 -10.56
N HIS A 11 -2.14 24.20 -10.48
CA HIS A 11 -3.31 23.83 -11.32
C HIS A 11 -4.25 22.78 -10.66
N PRO A 12 -5.52 23.13 -10.34
CA PRO A 12 -6.47 22.22 -9.69
C PRO A 12 -6.94 21.03 -10.57
N ASP A 13 -6.82 21.12 -11.89
CA ASP A 13 -7.28 20.08 -12.83
C ASP A 13 -6.39 18.83 -12.87
N MET A 14 -5.17 18.91 -12.33
CA MET A 14 -4.20 17.81 -12.36
C MET A 14 -4.44 16.76 -11.28
N PHE A 15 -5.20 17.11 -10.22
CA PHE A 15 -5.55 16.19 -9.14
C PHE A 15 -6.41 14.99 -9.60
N PRO A 16 -7.55 15.19 -10.29
CA PRO A 16 -8.35 14.07 -10.77
C PRO A 16 -7.60 13.21 -11.79
N ILE A 17 -6.77 13.82 -12.64
CA ILE A 17 -5.97 13.09 -13.63
C ILE A 17 -4.96 12.16 -12.96
N ASN A 18 -4.25 12.62 -11.91
CA ASN A 18 -3.31 11.79 -11.15
C ASN A 18 -4.03 10.63 -10.43
N LEU A 19 -5.20 10.91 -9.84
CA LEU A 19 -6.02 9.87 -9.21
C LEU A 19 -6.48 8.81 -10.23
N MET A 20 -6.98 9.25 -11.39
CA MET A 20 -7.40 8.36 -12.49
C MET A 20 -6.23 7.53 -13.03
N LEU A 21 -5.04 8.12 -13.16
CA LEU A 21 -3.83 7.41 -13.60
C LEU A 21 -3.42 6.33 -12.59
N LYS A 22 -3.39 6.65 -11.30
CA LYS A 22 -3.11 5.67 -10.25
C LYS A 22 -4.13 4.54 -10.25
N ALA A 23 -5.42 4.87 -10.32
CA ALA A 23 -6.49 3.88 -10.35
C ALA A 23 -6.39 2.94 -11.57
N SER A 24 -6.16 3.47 -12.77
CA SER A 24 -5.98 2.67 -13.99
C SER A 24 -4.71 1.81 -13.97
N ALA A 25 -3.62 2.30 -13.39
CA ALA A 25 -2.41 1.50 -13.19
C ALA A 25 -2.68 0.33 -12.22
N LEU A 26 -3.43 0.54 -11.14
CA LEU A 26 -3.82 -0.52 -10.19
C LEU A 26 -4.72 -1.58 -10.87
N THR A 27 -5.69 -1.17 -11.69
CA THR A 27 -6.55 -2.14 -12.40
C THR A 27 -5.75 -2.93 -13.43
N ALA A 28 -4.87 -2.28 -14.19
CA ALA A 28 -3.97 -2.97 -15.12
C ALA A 28 -3.07 -3.99 -14.40
N LEU A 29 -2.51 -3.64 -13.25
CA LEU A 29 -1.73 -4.56 -12.41
C LEU A 29 -2.57 -5.75 -11.92
N PHE A 30 -3.83 -5.52 -11.54
CA PHE A 30 -4.73 -6.59 -11.13
C PHE A 30 -5.05 -7.56 -12.29
N LEU A 31 -5.30 -7.03 -13.48
CA LEU A 31 -5.49 -7.86 -14.68
C LEU A 31 -4.21 -8.64 -15.02
N TRP A 32 -3.04 -8.00 -14.94
CA TRP A 32 -1.75 -8.62 -15.20
C TRP A 32 -1.44 -9.77 -14.24
N THR A 33 -1.64 -9.55 -12.93
CA THR A 33 -1.39 -10.58 -11.91
C THR A 33 -2.31 -11.77 -12.11
N ARG A 34 -3.59 -11.56 -12.44
CA ARG A 34 -4.51 -12.66 -12.82
C ARG A 34 -4.03 -13.44 -14.05
N ALA A 35 -3.47 -12.76 -15.06
CA ALA A 35 -2.96 -13.43 -16.27
C ALA A 35 -1.65 -14.22 -16.02
N SER A 36 -0.82 -13.76 -15.08
CA SER A 36 0.52 -14.32 -14.85
C SER A 36 0.54 -15.48 -13.84
N TYR A 37 -0.41 -15.53 -12.90
CA TYR A 37 -0.41 -16.53 -11.83
C TYR A 37 -1.41 -17.67 -12.08
N PRO A 38 -0.93 -18.92 -12.27
CA PRO A 38 -1.79 -20.10 -12.30
C PRO A 38 -2.39 -20.37 -10.90
N ARG A 39 -3.61 -20.93 -10.86
CA ARG A 39 -4.43 -21.06 -9.63
C ARG A 39 -3.65 -21.71 -8.47
N PHE A 40 -3.50 -20.99 -7.36
CA PHE A 40 -2.94 -21.53 -6.11
C PHE A 40 -4.00 -22.29 -5.32
N ARG A 41 -3.60 -23.40 -4.69
CA ARG A 41 -4.48 -24.23 -3.84
C ARG A 41 -4.76 -23.50 -2.52
N TYR A 42 -5.95 -23.75 -1.93
CA TYR A 42 -6.36 -23.11 -0.67
C TYR A 42 -5.36 -23.35 0.47
N ASP A 43 -4.77 -24.53 0.53
CA ASP A 43 -3.79 -24.89 1.56
C ASP A 43 -2.51 -24.04 1.49
N GLN A 44 -2.07 -23.73 0.26
CA GLN A 44 -0.89 -22.88 0.04
C GLN A 44 -1.20 -21.43 0.37
N LEU A 45 -2.40 -20.95 0.05
CA LEU A 45 -2.86 -19.62 0.43
C LEU A 45 -2.92 -19.47 1.96
N MET A 46 -3.50 -20.48 2.64
CA MET A 46 -3.62 -20.46 4.10
C MET A 46 -2.24 -20.49 4.75
N HIS A 47 -1.31 -21.31 4.25
CA HIS A 47 0.06 -21.32 4.78
C HIS A 47 0.78 -19.98 4.56
N LEU A 48 0.66 -19.36 3.37
CA LEU A 48 1.24 -18.04 3.11
C LEU A 48 0.67 -16.98 4.04
N LEU A 49 -0.65 -16.92 4.18
CA LEU A 49 -1.31 -15.88 4.98
C LEU A 49 -0.98 -16.02 6.47
N TRP A 50 -1.06 -17.23 7.00
CA TRP A 50 -0.90 -17.49 8.43
C TRP A 50 0.56 -17.57 8.87
N LYS A 51 1.46 -18.12 8.05
CA LYS A 51 2.87 -18.25 8.44
C LYS A 51 3.76 -17.11 7.96
N ASN A 52 3.43 -16.45 6.87
CA ASN A 52 4.30 -15.41 6.29
C ASN A 52 3.71 -14.01 6.50
N PHE A 53 2.46 -13.77 6.10
CA PHE A 53 1.88 -12.43 6.22
C PHE A 53 1.65 -12.01 7.67
N LEU A 54 1.13 -12.90 8.52
CA LEU A 54 0.80 -12.56 9.91
C LEU A 54 2.01 -12.09 10.76
N PRO A 55 3.17 -12.78 10.80
CA PRO A 55 4.31 -12.28 11.56
C PRO A 55 4.92 -11.01 10.95
N ILE A 56 4.89 -10.88 9.62
CA ILE A 56 5.39 -9.68 8.93
C ILE A 56 4.52 -8.47 9.25
N THR A 57 3.19 -8.59 9.20
CA THR A 57 2.29 -7.47 9.53
C THR A 57 2.45 -7.03 10.98
N LEU A 58 2.63 -7.97 11.92
CA LEU A 58 2.90 -7.64 13.31
C LEU A 58 4.25 -6.91 13.49
N ALA A 59 5.32 -7.39 12.84
CA ALA A 59 6.62 -6.75 12.88
C ALA A 59 6.58 -5.34 12.28
N VAL A 60 5.90 -5.17 11.15
CA VAL A 60 5.71 -3.87 10.49
C VAL A 60 4.88 -2.93 11.36
N PHE A 61 3.84 -3.42 12.04
CA PHE A 61 3.05 -2.62 12.98
C PHE A 61 3.91 -2.12 14.16
N MET A 62 4.67 -3.02 14.80
CA MET A 62 5.59 -2.65 15.87
C MET A 62 6.64 -1.64 15.40
N TRP A 63 7.18 -1.82 14.19
CA TRP A 63 8.11 -0.87 13.58
C TRP A 63 7.46 0.49 13.33
N HIS A 64 6.25 0.54 12.76
CA HIS A 64 5.56 1.80 12.48
C HIS A 64 5.11 2.52 13.74
N ALA A 65 4.91 1.83 14.86
CA ALA A 65 4.65 2.47 16.15
C ALA A 65 5.94 3.00 16.80
N SER A 66 7.04 2.25 16.70
CA SER A 66 8.33 2.63 17.30
C SER A 66 9.05 3.72 16.51
N PHE A 67 9.01 3.68 15.18
CA PHE A 67 9.74 4.61 14.31
C PHE A 67 9.36 6.10 14.50
N PRO A 68 8.07 6.49 14.63
CA PRO A 68 7.67 7.86 14.97
C PRO A 68 8.02 8.22 16.41
N THR A 69 7.93 7.25 17.33
CA THR A 69 8.20 7.45 18.76
C THR A 69 9.68 7.72 19.01
N THR A 70 10.59 7.02 18.34
CA THR A 70 12.04 7.22 18.46
C THR A 70 12.52 8.49 17.76
N LEU A 71 11.88 8.88 16.66
CA LEU A 71 12.23 10.10 15.92
C LEU A 71 11.58 11.37 16.51
N SER A 72 10.85 11.28 17.64
CA SER A 72 10.03 12.37 18.20
C SER A 72 9.12 13.06 17.17
N GLY A 73 8.74 12.31 16.12
CA GLY A 73 7.94 12.77 15.00
C GLY A 73 6.50 12.30 15.15
N LEU A 74 5.90 12.52 16.32
CA LEU A 74 4.47 12.32 16.52
C LEU A 74 3.75 13.31 15.58
N PRO A 75 2.87 12.83 14.68
CA PRO A 75 2.12 13.74 13.84
C PRO A 75 1.30 14.69 14.74
N PRO A 76 1.35 16.02 14.51
CA PRO A 76 0.50 16.94 15.25
C PRO A 76 -0.96 16.54 15.03
N GLN A 77 -1.66 16.33 16.15
CA GLN A 77 -3.09 15.99 16.22
C GLN A 77 -3.97 17.16 15.80
#